data_AF-A0A534P3I0-F1
#
_entry.id   AF-A0A534P3I0-F1
#
_cell.length_a   1.000
_cell.length_b   1.000
_cell.length_c   1.000
_cell.angle_alpha   90.00
_cell.angle_beta   90.00
_cell.angle_gamma   90.00
#
_symmetry.space_group_name_H-M   'P 1'
#
loop_
_entity.id
_entity.type
_entity.pdbx_description
1 polymer ?
#
loop_
_entity_poly.entity_id
_entity_poly.type
_entity_poly.pdbx_seq_one_letter_code
_entity_poly.pdbx_strand_id
1 'polypeptide(L)'
;MAQDLLRHRVRDGDLAAIFERALDLLIERVKKERFASGCSPRTPAATKPSESRHVPASIRRELYKRDGGRCAFVDESGRRCPETGFLELDHVDGYARTRAHAADAMRVLCHAHNQHAAELIYGRAKMEASRAPKATPKQPRLL
;
A
#
# COMPACT_ATOMS: atom_id res chain seq x y z
N MET A 1 6.79 23.97 23.99
CA MET A 1 7.52 23.91 22.70
C MET A 1 6.59 24.01 21.49
N ALA A 2 5.78 23.01 21.14
CA ALA A 2 4.91 23.09 19.96
C ALA A 2 3.82 24.17 20.07
N GLN A 3 3.16 24.27 21.23
CA GLN A 3 2.19 25.33 21.51
C GLN A 3 2.84 26.71 21.39
N ASP A 4 4.00 26.91 22.00
CA ASP A 4 4.74 28.19 21.97
C ASP A 4 5.13 28.58 20.54
N LEU A 5 5.69 27.65 19.77
CA LEU A 5 6.06 27.87 18.37
C LEU A 5 4.84 28.21 17.49
N LEU A 6 3.68 27.63 17.79
CA LEU A 6 2.45 27.81 17.02
C LEU A 6 1.54 28.92 17.55
N ARG A 7 1.93 29.68 18.59
CA ARG A 7 1.08 30.78 19.13
C ARG A 7 0.66 31.82 18.10
N HIS A 8 1.45 32.01 17.04
CA HIS A 8 1.11 32.91 15.94
C HIS A 8 0.03 32.35 14.98
N ARG A 9 -0.27 31.04 15.04
CA ARG A 9 -1.29 30.35 14.23
C ARG A 9 -2.45 29.80 15.07
N VAL A 10 -2.19 29.43 16.32
CA VAL A 10 -3.13 28.90 17.30
C VAL A 10 -2.96 29.71 18.58
N ARG A 11 -3.70 30.82 18.66
CA ARG A 11 -3.43 31.89 19.63
C ARG A 11 -3.67 31.50 21.08
N ASP A 12 -4.69 30.69 21.34
CA ASP A 12 -5.00 30.07 22.63
C ASP A 12 -4.15 28.81 22.93
N GLY A 13 -3.40 28.33 21.93
CA GLY A 13 -2.53 27.16 22.06
C GLY A 13 -3.32 25.87 22.24
N ASP A 14 -4.56 25.84 21.74
CA ASP A 14 -5.41 24.66 21.76
C ASP A 14 -4.67 23.45 21.16
N LEU A 15 -4.55 22.39 21.96
CA LEU A 15 -3.88 21.17 21.56
C LEU A 15 -4.67 20.45 20.48
N ALA A 16 -6.01 20.45 20.52
CA ALA A 16 -6.82 19.77 19.52
C ALA A 16 -6.57 20.35 18.12
N ALA A 17 -6.59 21.69 18.00
CA ALA A 17 -6.27 22.38 16.76
C ALA A 17 -4.81 22.19 16.27
N ILE A 18 -3.86 21.95 17.18
CA ILE A 18 -2.48 21.62 16.82
C ILE A 18 -2.39 20.18 16.31
N PHE A 19 -3.04 19.24 16.99
CA PHE A 19 -3.09 17.82 16.62
C PHE A 19 -3.78 17.62 15.27
N GLU A 20 -4.90 18.30 15.01
CA GLU A 20 -5.60 18.25 13.73
C GLU A 20 -4.67 18.61 12.57
N ARG A 21 -3.97 19.74 12.67
CA ARG A 21 -2.98 20.16 11.66
C ARG A 21 -1.82 19.17 11.50
N ALA A 22 -1.35 18.59 12.61
CA ALA A 22 -0.29 17.59 12.57
C ALA A 22 -0.75 16.30 11.88
N LEU A 23 -2.00 15.89 12.12
CA LEU A 23 -2.62 14.74 11.46
C LEU A 23 -2.80 14.98 9.97
N ASP A 24 -3.27 16.16 9.55
CA ASP A 24 -3.38 16.51 8.13
C ASP A 24 -2.03 16.41 7.41
N LEU A 25 -0.98 16.97 8.02
CA LEU A 25 0.38 16.89 7.49
C LEU A 25 0.89 15.44 7.44
N LEU A 26 0.60 14.64 8.45
CA LEU A 26 0.99 13.24 8.50
C LEU A 26 0.25 12.41 7.43
N ILE A 27 -1.05 12.63 7.26
CA ILE A 27 -1.87 11.96 6.25
C ILE A 27 -1.32 12.26 4.85
N GLU A 28 -1.05 13.52 4.55
CA GLU A 28 -0.50 13.91 3.25
C GLU A 28 0.90 13.33 2.99
N ARG A 29 1.74 13.30 4.02
CA ARG A 29 3.06 12.66 3.96
C ARG A 29 2.96 11.15 3.69
N VAL A 30 2.14 10.44 4.46
CA VAL A 30 1.97 8.98 4.33
C VAL A 30 1.34 8.63 2.97
N LYS A 31 0.38 9.42 2.49
CA LYS A 31 -0.20 9.26 1.13
C LYS A 31 0.87 9.40 0.04
N LYS A 32 1.77 10.40 0.15
CA LYS A 32 2.91 10.58 -0.77
C LYS A 32 3.88 9.40 -0.71
N GLU A 33 4.29 8.97 0.47
CA GLU A 33 5.27 7.90 0.64
C GLU A 33 4.74 6.54 0.13
N ARG A 34 3.51 6.17 0.52
CA ARG A 34 2.93 4.87 0.19
C ARG A 34 2.42 4.79 -1.25
N PHE A 35 1.71 5.83 -1.69
CA PHE A 35 0.95 5.79 -2.95
C PHE A 35 1.44 6.79 -4.01
N ALA A 36 2.50 7.55 -3.73
CA ALA A 36 2.99 8.60 -4.63
C ALA A 36 1.92 9.65 -5.01
N SER A 37 0.90 9.81 -4.15
CA SER A 37 -0.14 10.81 -4.31
C SER A 37 0.47 12.21 -4.33
N GLY A 38 0.07 13.07 -5.28
CA GLY A 38 0.56 14.46 -5.34
C GLY A 38 1.97 14.66 -5.91
N CYS A 39 2.68 13.61 -6.33
CA CYS A 39 3.91 13.76 -7.13
C CYS A 39 3.55 14.04 -8.60
N SER A 40 4.21 15.02 -9.24
CA SER A 40 4.01 15.32 -10.67
C SER A 40 4.31 14.09 -11.54
N PRO A 41 3.48 13.78 -12.57
CA PRO A 41 3.73 12.64 -13.44
C PRO A 41 5.00 12.86 -14.27
N ARG A 42 5.97 11.95 -14.13
CA ARG A 42 6.94 11.68 -15.20
C ARG A 42 6.27 10.75 -16.21
N THR A 43 6.50 10.98 -17.50
CA THR A 43 5.99 10.15 -18.60
C THR A 43 6.24 8.67 -18.28
N PRO A 44 5.20 7.81 -18.27
CA PRO A 44 5.41 6.40 -18.04
C PRO A 44 6.20 5.83 -19.20
N ALA A 45 7.43 5.39 -18.95
CA ALA A 45 8.12 4.50 -19.87
C ALA A 45 7.37 3.16 -19.86
N ALA A 46 7.10 2.59 -21.03
CA ALA A 46 6.55 1.25 -21.16
C ALA A 46 7.39 0.27 -20.31
N THR A 47 6.77 -0.35 -19.31
CA THR A 47 7.45 -1.23 -18.36
C THR A 47 7.76 -2.55 -19.06
N LYS A 48 9.03 -2.77 -19.39
CA LYS A 48 9.56 -4.11 -19.72
C LYS A 48 9.32 -5.06 -18.53
N PRO A 49 9.28 -6.39 -18.77
CA PRO A 49 9.31 -7.36 -17.68
C PRO A 49 10.44 -7.01 -16.72
N SER A 50 10.12 -6.89 -15.43
CA SER A 50 11.06 -6.49 -14.40
C SER A 50 11.28 -7.68 -13.47
N GLU A 51 12.53 -7.95 -13.13
CA GLU A 51 12.83 -8.92 -12.06
C GLU A 51 12.45 -8.36 -10.68
N SER A 52 12.30 -7.03 -10.57
CA SER A 52 11.96 -6.35 -9.33
C SER A 52 10.45 -6.30 -9.08
N ARG A 53 10.06 -6.71 -7.87
CA ARG A 53 8.70 -6.54 -7.32
C ARG A 53 8.34 -5.09 -7.03
N HIS A 54 9.30 -4.16 -7.13
CA HIS A 54 9.04 -2.75 -6.85
C HIS A 54 8.11 -2.15 -7.91
N VAL A 55 6.90 -1.76 -7.49
CA VAL A 55 5.90 -1.14 -8.36
C VAL A 55 6.25 0.35 -8.57
N PRO A 56 6.38 0.81 -9.82
CA PRO A 56 6.65 2.21 -10.14
C PRO A 56 5.65 3.17 -9.48
N ALA A 57 6.15 4.34 -9.06
CA ALA A 57 5.33 5.38 -8.42
C ALA A 57 4.13 5.84 -9.27
N SER A 58 4.29 5.88 -10.60
CA SER A 58 3.20 6.22 -11.53
C SER A 58 2.02 5.25 -11.42
N ILE A 59 2.31 3.94 -11.44
CA ILE A 59 1.32 2.87 -11.32
C ILE A 59 0.69 2.89 -9.92
N ARG A 60 1.49 3.02 -8.84
CA ARG A 60 0.95 3.12 -7.46
C ARG A 60 -0.08 4.24 -7.31
N ARG A 61 0.24 5.42 -7.84
CA ARG A 61 -0.64 6.60 -7.81
C ARG A 61 -1.89 6.37 -8.65
N GLU A 62 -1.74 5.81 -9.83
CA GLU A 62 -2.86 5.50 -10.72
C GLU A 62 -3.85 4.55 -10.07
N LEU A 63 -3.37 3.42 -9.52
CA LEU A 63 -4.18 2.43 -8.82
C LEU A 63 -4.87 3.03 -7.60
N TYR A 64 -4.14 3.75 -6.75
CA TYR A 64 -4.72 4.37 -5.55
C TYR A 64 -5.80 5.41 -5.90
N LYS A 65 -5.58 6.21 -6.95
CA LYS A 65 -6.56 7.19 -7.44
C LYS A 65 -7.78 6.49 -8.04
N ARG A 66 -7.57 5.51 -8.92
CA ARG A 66 -8.64 4.72 -9.57
C ARG A 66 -9.52 4.04 -8.54
N ASP A 67 -8.89 3.43 -7.54
CA ASP A 67 -9.59 2.67 -6.50
C ASP A 67 -10.04 3.59 -5.34
N GLY A 68 -9.79 4.90 -5.39
CA GLY A 68 -10.26 5.86 -4.38
C GLY A 68 -9.74 5.60 -2.97
N GLY A 69 -8.54 5.03 -2.84
CA GLY A 69 -7.95 4.67 -1.55
C GLY A 69 -8.77 3.66 -0.75
N ARG A 70 -9.44 2.74 -1.44
CA ARG A 70 -10.30 1.70 -0.88
C ARG A 70 -10.01 0.36 -1.56
N CYS A 71 -10.28 -0.75 -0.87
CA CYS A 71 -10.18 -2.08 -1.46
C CYS A 71 -11.04 -2.20 -2.73
N ALA A 72 -10.45 -2.68 -3.83
CA ALA A 72 -11.10 -2.86 -5.14
C ALA A 72 -11.90 -4.17 -5.24
N PHE A 73 -11.86 -5.03 -4.23
CA PHE A 73 -12.69 -6.24 -4.21
C PHE A 73 -14.18 -5.89 -4.22
N VAL A 74 -14.92 -6.61 -5.06
CA VAL A 74 -16.37 -6.55 -5.18
C VAL A 74 -16.88 -7.98 -5.00
N ASP A 75 -17.85 -8.15 -4.11
CA ASP A 75 -18.47 -9.46 -3.89
C ASP A 75 -19.43 -9.85 -5.02
N GLU A 76 -19.95 -11.08 -4.97
CA GLU A 76 -20.89 -11.62 -5.97
C GLU A 76 -22.18 -10.78 -6.10
N SER A 77 -22.54 -10.04 -5.06
CA SER A 77 -23.70 -9.14 -5.06
C SER A 77 -23.39 -7.73 -5.58
N GLY A 78 -22.17 -7.48 -6.03
CA GLY A 78 -21.73 -6.17 -6.52
C GLY A 78 -21.32 -5.19 -5.43
N ARG A 79 -21.24 -5.61 -4.17
CA ARG A 79 -20.85 -4.72 -3.06
C ARG A 79 -19.34 -4.66 -2.95
N ARG A 80 -18.83 -3.43 -3.01
CA ARG A 80 -17.41 -3.16 -2.84
C ARG A 80 -17.01 -3.23 -1.37
N CYS A 81 -15.90 -3.88 -1.05
CA CYS A 81 -15.35 -3.91 0.31
C CYS A 81 -15.12 -2.47 0.84
N PRO A 82 -15.62 -2.09 2.03
CA PRO A 82 -15.50 -0.72 2.56
C PRO A 82 -14.11 -0.38 3.12
N GLU A 83 -13.21 -1.36 3.22
CA GLU A 83 -11.91 -1.21 3.87
C GLU A 83 -11.00 -0.19 3.15
N THR A 84 -10.38 0.68 3.95
CA THR A 84 -9.41 1.72 3.53
C THR A 84 -8.06 1.57 4.23
N GLY A 85 -7.99 0.73 5.26
CA GLY A 85 -6.78 0.33 5.97
C GLY A 85 -6.09 -0.88 5.35
N PHE A 86 -4.82 -1.09 5.73
CA PHE A 86 -4.00 -2.24 5.32
C PHE A 86 -4.06 -2.55 3.81
N LEU A 87 -4.08 -1.50 2.99
CA LEU A 87 -4.14 -1.62 1.55
C LEU A 87 -2.78 -2.07 0.97
N GLU A 88 -2.84 -3.03 0.06
CA GLU A 88 -1.74 -3.69 -0.62
C GLU A 88 -1.97 -3.64 -2.14
N LEU A 89 -0.89 -3.65 -2.91
CA LEU A 89 -0.94 -3.71 -4.37
C LEU A 89 -0.97 -5.18 -4.79
N ASP A 90 -2.02 -5.55 -5.51
CA ASP A 90 -2.25 -6.89 -6.01
C ASP A 90 -2.04 -6.94 -7.53
N HIS A 91 -1.34 -7.97 -7.99
CA HIS A 91 -1.27 -8.33 -9.41
C HIS A 91 -2.39 -9.32 -9.68
N VAL A 92 -3.32 -8.98 -10.57
CA VAL A 92 -4.54 -9.77 -10.78
C VAL A 92 -4.23 -11.22 -11.17
N ASP A 93 -3.23 -11.44 -12.03
CA ASP A 93 -2.76 -12.77 -12.43
C ASP A 93 -1.55 -13.26 -11.62
N GLY A 94 -1.15 -12.51 -10.60
CA GLY A 94 -0.04 -12.82 -9.73
C GLY A 94 1.34 -12.49 -10.31
N TYR A 95 2.14 -11.73 -9.56
CA TYR A 95 3.49 -11.33 -9.96
C TYR A 95 4.39 -12.49 -10.35
N ALA A 96 4.29 -13.63 -9.64
CA ALA A 96 5.17 -14.78 -9.89
C ALA A 96 4.95 -15.40 -11.28
N ARG A 97 3.80 -15.14 -11.91
CA ARG A 97 3.46 -15.60 -13.27
C ARG A 97 3.80 -14.56 -14.32
N THR A 98 3.50 -13.28 -14.07
CA THR A 98 3.60 -12.23 -15.11
C THR A 98 4.93 -11.47 -15.09
N ARG A 99 5.53 -11.24 -13.92
CA ARG A 99 6.71 -10.37 -13.72
C ARG A 99 6.58 -8.98 -14.36
N ALA A 100 5.36 -8.51 -14.53
CA ALA A 100 5.04 -7.26 -15.19
C ALA A 100 4.19 -6.37 -14.28
N HIS A 101 4.42 -5.06 -14.38
CA HIS A 101 3.62 -4.05 -13.70
C HIS A 101 2.88 -3.24 -14.75
N ALA A 102 1.55 -3.33 -14.74
CA ALA A 102 0.67 -2.56 -15.60
C ALA A 102 -0.59 -2.21 -14.80
N ALA A 103 -1.08 -0.98 -14.92
CA ALA A 103 -2.16 -0.49 -14.07
C ALA A 103 -3.50 -1.21 -14.35
N ASP A 104 -3.72 -1.68 -15.57
CA ASP A 104 -4.85 -2.52 -15.98
C ASP A 104 -4.76 -3.96 -15.45
N ALA A 105 -3.54 -4.49 -15.24
CA ALA A 105 -3.29 -5.82 -14.68
C ALA A 105 -3.09 -5.83 -13.14
N MET A 106 -3.36 -4.71 -12.47
CA MET A 106 -3.13 -4.53 -11.04
C MET A 106 -4.32 -3.82 -10.35
N ARG A 107 -4.39 -3.96 -9.02
CA ARG A 107 -5.42 -3.34 -8.18
C ARG A 107 -4.95 -3.12 -6.74
N VAL A 108 -5.70 -2.34 -5.99
CA VAL A 108 -5.52 -2.17 -4.54
C VAL A 108 -6.49 -3.07 -3.80
N LEU A 109 -6.00 -3.94 -2.91
CA LEU A 109 -6.83 -4.76 -2.03
C LEU A 109 -6.47 -4.50 -0.57
N CYS A 110 -7.40 -4.71 0.36
CA CYS A 110 -7.01 -4.83 1.77
C CYS A 110 -6.27 -6.16 1.99
N HIS A 111 -5.49 -6.24 3.07
CA HIS A 111 -4.72 -7.43 3.42
C HIS A 111 -5.54 -8.74 3.33
N ALA A 112 -6.75 -8.77 3.89
CA ALA A 112 -7.60 -9.95 3.86
C ALA A 112 -7.96 -10.40 2.42
N HIS A 113 -8.37 -9.47 1.57
CA HIS A 113 -8.73 -9.79 0.18
C HIS A 113 -7.50 -10.07 -0.69
N ASN A 114 -6.36 -9.43 -0.43
CA ASN A 114 -5.12 -9.74 -1.12
C ASN A 114 -4.66 -11.19 -0.82
N GLN A 115 -4.75 -11.60 0.45
CA GLN A 115 -4.45 -12.96 0.85
C GLN A 115 -5.41 -13.98 0.23
N HIS A 116 -6.71 -13.68 0.21
CA HIS A 116 -7.69 -14.53 -0.45
C HIS A 116 -7.40 -14.68 -1.96
N ALA A 117 -7.11 -13.57 -2.66
CA ALA A 117 -6.74 -13.60 -4.08
C ALA A 117 -5.47 -14.44 -4.31
N ALA A 118 -4.45 -14.27 -3.47
CA ALA A 118 -3.23 -15.06 -3.55
C ALA A 118 -3.48 -16.56 -3.31
N GLU A 119 -4.38 -16.94 -2.40
CA GLU A 119 -4.76 -18.33 -2.17
C GLU A 119 -5.49 -18.94 -3.38
N LEU A 120 -6.36 -18.18 -4.05
CA LEU A 120 -7.01 -18.63 -5.29
C LEU A 120 -6.00 -18.85 -6.42
N ILE A 121 -4.97 -17.99 -6.53
CA ILE A 121 -3.99 -18.07 -7.62
C ILE A 121 -2.91 -19.13 -7.34
N TYR A 122 -2.37 -19.17 -6.12
CA TYR A 122 -1.19 -19.98 -5.80
C TYR A 122 -1.49 -21.23 -4.99
N GLY A 123 -2.72 -21.37 -4.48
CA GLY A 123 -3.13 -22.44 -3.59
C GLY A 123 -2.82 -22.13 -2.12
N ARG A 124 -3.77 -22.48 -1.24
CA ARG A 124 -3.68 -22.23 0.21
C ARG A 124 -2.40 -22.80 0.82
N ALA A 125 -2.07 -24.07 0.57
CA ALA A 125 -0.90 -24.71 1.15
C ALA A 125 0.42 -23.98 0.81
N LYS A 126 0.54 -23.47 -0.42
CA LYS A 126 1.71 -22.69 -0.85
C LYS A 126 1.78 -21.34 -0.13
N MET A 127 0.63 -20.67 0.02
CA MET A 127 0.56 -19.40 0.75
C MET A 127 0.86 -19.58 2.24
N GLU A 128 0.36 -20.64 2.86
CA GLU A 128 0.68 -21.02 4.25
C GLU A 128 2.17 -21.27 4.44
N ALA A 129 2.80 -22.07 3.57
CA ALA A 129 4.23 -22.32 3.60
C ALA A 129 5.05 -21.03 3.42
N SER A 130 4.59 -20.11 2.58
CA SER A 130 5.25 -18.81 2.35
C SER A 130 5.12 -17.85 3.54
N ARG A 131 4.08 -18.02 4.37
CA ARG A 131 3.84 -17.24 5.59
C ARG A 131 4.59 -17.80 6.80
N ALA A 132 4.96 -19.08 6.78
CA ALA A 132 5.68 -19.69 7.87
C ALA A 132 6.96 -18.89 8.17
N PRO A 133 7.28 -18.64 9.45
CA PRO A 133 8.49 -17.94 9.82
C PRO A 133 9.69 -18.69 9.23
N LYS A 134 10.54 -17.98 8.48
CA LYS A 134 11.79 -18.57 8.01
C LYS A 134 12.63 -18.92 9.22
N ALA A 135 13.06 -20.18 9.32
CA ALA A 135 14.00 -20.58 10.36
C ALA A 135 15.24 -19.69 10.27
N THR A 136 15.48 -18.88 11.30
CA THR A 136 16.73 -18.15 11.45
C THR A 136 17.82 -19.18 11.74
N PRO A 137 18.90 -19.26 10.94
CA PRO A 137 20.02 -20.13 11.27
C PRO A 137 20.57 -19.68 12.63
N LYS A 138 20.61 -20.59 13.61
CA LYS A 138 21.26 -20.34 14.90
C LYS A 138 22.73 -20.08 14.60
N GLN A 139 23.22 -18.88 14.91
CA GLN A 139 24.65 -18.59 14.84
C GLN A 139 25.37 -19.55 15.82
N PRO A 140 26.43 -20.25 15.39
CA PRO A 140 27.20 -21.09 16.31
C PRO A 140 27.82 -20.20 17.38
N ARG A 141 27.61 -20.55 18.66
CA ARG A 141 28.37 -19.98 19.77
C ARG A 141 29.83 -20.36 19.56
N LEU A 142 30.67 -19.38 19.27
CA LEU A 142 32.13 -19.53 19.43
C LEU A 142 32.38 -19.79 20.93
N LEU A 143 32.96 -20.95 21.23
CA LEU A 143 33.45 -21.33 22.56
C LEU A 143 34.80 -20.65 22.83
#